data_AF-A0A409XI64-F1
#
_entry.id   AF-A0A409XI64-F1
#
_cell.length_a   1.000
_cell.length_b   1.000
_cell.length_c   1.000
_cell.angle_alpha   90.00
_cell.angle_beta   90.00
_cell.angle_gamma   90.00
#
_symmetry.space_group_name_H-M   'P 1'
#
loop_
_entity.id
_entity.type
_entity.pdbx_description
1 polymer ?
#
loop_
_entity_poly.entity_id
_entity_poly.type
_entity_poly.pdbx_seq_one_letter_code
_entity_poly.pdbx_strand_id
1 'polypeptide(L)'
;MLFRRKEIPWEVVDSKSIQPVPMYYEDEDLDVVSVKETNVRRTYVLDVKRDARESNQLLRAVVFAREQLQQEIKRNGYNILLSER
;
A
#
# COMPACT_ATOMS: atom_id res chain seq x y z
N MET A 1 -35.95 -2.73 11.11
CA MET A 1 -34.98 -1.63 11.00
C MET A 1 -33.64 -2.13 11.51
N LEU A 2 -32.60 -2.15 10.67
CA LEU A 2 -31.24 -2.53 11.07
C LEU A 2 -30.57 -1.33 11.74
N PHE A 3 -30.34 -1.42 13.05
CA PHE A 3 -29.59 -0.41 13.79
C PHE A 3 -28.14 -0.39 13.30
N ARG A 4 -27.79 0.60 12.46
CA ARG A 4 -26.39 0.92 12.18
C ARG A 4 -25.74 1.26 13.53
N ARG A 5 -24.72 0.50 13.92
CA ARG A 5 -23.89 0.84 15.08
C ARG A 5 -23.43 2.29 14.89
N LYS A 6 -23.64 3.13 15.91
CA LYS A 6 -23.07 4.48 15.94
C LYS A 6 -21.55 4.31 16.04
N GLU A 7 -20.88 4.27 14.90
CA GLU A 7 -19.42 4.33 14.86
C GLU A 7 -19.00 5.68 15.43
N ILE A 8 -18.13 5.63 16.44
CA ILE A 8 -17.53 6.82 17.01
C ILE A 8 -16.62 7.41 15.92
N PRO A 9 -16.71 8.70 15.59
CA PRO A 9 -15.81 9.33 14.64
C PRO A 9 -14.36 9.09 15.08
N TRP A 10 -13.56 8.48 14.24
CA TRP A 10 -12.12 8.32 14.49
C TRP A 10 -11.38 9.54 13.94
N GLU A 11 -10.38 10.00 14.68
CA GLU A 11 -9.46 11.04 14.24
C GLU A 11 -8.14 10.41 13.76
N VAL A 12 -7.48 11.07 12.81
CA VAL A 12 -6.14 10.65 12.37
C VAL A 12 -5.14 11.05 13.46
N VAL A 13 -4.63 10.07 14.19
CA VAL A 13 -3.66 10.29 15.27
C VAL A 13 -2.23 10.45 14.74
N ASP A 14 -1.88 9.75 13.67
CA ASP A 14 -0.55 9.78 13.05
C ASP A 14 -0.65 9.50 11.55
N SER A 15 0.30 10.04 10.77
CA SER A 15 0.42 9.82 9.34
C SER A 15 1.89 9.75 8.94
N LYS A 16 2.30 8.59 8.43
CA LYS A 16 3.64 8.35 7.91
C LYS A 16 3.57 8.05 6.42
N SER A 17 4.40 8.73 5.65
CA SER A 17 4.62 8.42 4.24
C SER A 17 5.91 7.61 4.10
N ILE A 18 5.88 6.56 3.29
CA ILE A 18 7.05 5.73 3.00
C ILE A 18 7.29 5.82 1.50
N GLN A 19 8.50 6.24 1.12
CA GLN A 19 8.90 6.25 -0.28
C GLN A 19 9.29 4.84 -0.73
N PRO A 20 8.90 4.41 -1.93
CA PRO A 20 9.34 3.13 -2.46
C PRO A 20 10.85 3.11 -2.66
N VAL A 21 11.47 1.95 -2.47
CA VAL A 21 12.88 1.73 -2.81
C VAL A 21 12.98 1.59 -4.33
N PRO A 22 13.87 2.34 -5.01
CA PRO A 22 14.10 2.18 -6.45
C PRO A 22 14.46 0.73 -6.79
N MET A 23 13.75 0.17 -7.77
CA MET A 23 13.96 -1.22 -8.24
C MET A 23 14.90 -1.30 -9.44
N TYR A 24 15.30 -0.16 -10.00
CA TYR A 24 16.20 -0.04 -11.13
C TYR A 24 17.14 1.14 -10.92
N TYR A 25 18.35 1.02 -11.46
CA TYR A 25 19.35 2.08 -11.49
C TYR A 25 19.48 2.59 -12.93
N GLU A 26 19.89 3.86 -13.10
CA GLU A 26 19.97 4.52 -14.41
C GLU A 26 20.93 3.81 -15.40
N ASP A 27 21.75 2.89 -14.91
CA ASP A 27 22.75 2.15 -15.66
C ASP A 27 22.19 0.86 -16.30
N GLU A 28 20.93 0.50 -15.99
CA GLU A 28 20.26 -0.68 -16.53
C GLU A 28 19.26 -0.27 -17.63
N ASP A 29 19.59 -0.58 -18.89
CA ASP A 29 18.70 -0.37 -20.03
C ASP A 29 17.45 -1.27 -19.90
N LEU A 30 16.38 -0.71 -19.33
CA LEU A 30 15.07 -1.37 -19.25
C LEU A 30 14.31 -1.22 -20.58
N ASP A 31 14.06 -2.34 -21.25
CA ASP A 31 13.17 -2.39 -22.41
C ASP A 31 11.70 -2.34 -21.96
N VAL A 32 11.17 -1.12 -21.83
CA VAL A 32 9.81 -0.88 -21.33
C VAL A 32 8.80 -1.09 -22.46
N VAL A 33 8.11 -2.23 -22.42
CA VAL A 33 7.08 -2.60 -23.40
C VAL A 33 5.80 -1.76 -23.26
N SER A 34 5.38 -1.45 -22.03
CA SER A 34 4.20 -0.63 -21.77
C SER A 34 4.21 0.00 -20.37
N VAL A 35 3.68 1.21 -20.27
CA VAL A 35 3.49 1.93 -19.00
C VAL A 35 2.01 2.23 -18.84
N LYS A 36 1.48 2.03 -17.63
CA LYS A 36 0.11 2.45 -17.33
C LYS A 36 0.06 3.97 -17.21
N GLU A 37 -0.83 4.62 -17.96
CA GLU A 37 -0.99 6.09 -17.93
C GLU A 37 -1.47 6.63 -16.57
N THR A 38 -2.03 5.77 -15.72
CA THR A 38 -2.60 6.16 -14.42
C THR A 38 -1.87 5.52 -13.25
N ASN A 39 -1.67 6.29 -12.19
CA ASN A 39 -1.17 5.78 -10.91
C ASN A 39 -2.08 4.72 -10.28
N VAL A 40 -1.49 3.73 -9.64
CA VAL A 40 -2.21 2.71 -8.86
C VAL A 40 -2.24 3.13 -7.39
N ARG A 41 -3.43 3.30 -6.83
CA ARG A 41 -3.62 3.68 -5.42
C ARG A 41 -4.64 2.78 -4.73
N ARG A 42 -4.32 2.36 -3.50
CA ARG A 42 -5.22 1.59 -2.62
C ARG A 42 -5.16 2.09 -1.19
N THR A 43 -6.29 2.00 -0.50
CA THR A 43 -6.44 2.36 0.91
C THR A 43 -6.96 1.13 1.65
N TYR A 44 -6.24 0.74 2.70
CA TYR A 44 -6.62 -0.39 3.57
C TYR A 44 -6.88 0.14 4.97
N VAL A 45 -8.00 -0.27 5.56
CA VAL A 45 -8.38 0.06 6.93
C VAL A 45 -8.26 -1.23 7.75
N LEU A 46 -7.44 -1.21 8.80
CA LEU A 46 -7.20 -2.36 9.67
C LEU A 46 -7.39 -1.97 11.13
N ASP A 47 -8.06 -2.82 11.89
CA ASP A 47 -8.18 -2.67 13.33
C ASP A 47 -6.92 -3.22 14.02
N VAL A 48 -6.16 -2.33 14.67
CA VAL A 48 -4.93 -2.68 15.41
C VAL A 48 -5.23 -2.63 16.90
N LYS A 49 -4.89 -3.70 17.62
CA LYS A 49 -5.05 -3.75 19.08
C LYS A 49 -3.83 -3.07 19.73
N ARG A 50 -4.10 -2.13 20.64
CA ARG A 50 -3.07 -1.50 21.48
C ARG A 50 -2.65 -2.45 22.59
N ASP A 51 -1.73 -3.35 22.27
CA ASP A 51 -1.11 -4.27 23.22
C ASP A 51 0.41 -4.34 22.98
N ALA A 52 1.12 -5.17 23.74
CA ALA A 52 2.57 -5.34 23.62
C ALA A 52 3.05 -5.79 22.21
N ARG A 53 2.14 -6.15 21.29
CA ARG A 53 2.41 -6.58 19.92
C ARG A 53 2.01 -5.51 18.88
N GLU A 54 1.61 -4.31 19.29
CA GLU A 54 1.16 -3.23 18.40
C GLU A 54 2.15 -2.97 17.26
N SER A 55 3.45 -2.83 17.56
CA SER A 55 4.49 -2.63 16.55
C SER A 55 4.55 -3.76 15.50
N ASN A 56 4.38 -5.00 15.94
CA ASN A 56 4.38 -6.18 15.08
C ASN A 56 3.08 -6.26 14.24
N GLN A 57 1.94 -5.84 14.80
CA GLN A 57 0.67 -5.74 14.09
C GLN A 57 0.74 -4.65 13.00
N LEU A 58 1.31 -3.49 13.29
CA LEU A 58 1.53 -2.42 12.31
C LEU A 58 2.46 -2.88 11.18
N LEU A 59 3.56 -3.56 11.50
CA LEU A 59 4.46 -4.13 10.49
C LEU A 59 3.72 -5.10 9.56
N ARG A 60 2.92 -6.01 10.12
CA ARG A 60 2.11 -6.96 9.34
C ARG A 60 1.06 -6.26 8.48
N ALA A 61 0.44 -5.19 8.99
CA ALA A 61 -0.52 -4.40 8.22
C ALA A 61 0.13 -3.76 6.98
N VAL A 62 1.35 -3.22 7.13
CA VAL A 62 2.12 -2.67 6.00
C VAL A 62 2.50 -3.76 5.00
N VAL A 63 2.99 -4.91 5.46
CA VAL A 63 3.33 -6.06 4.59
C VAL A 63 2.09 -6.54 3.83
N PHE A 64 0.96 -6.69 4.52
CA PHE A 64 -0.31 -7.07 3.92
C PHE A 64 -0.73 -6.08 2.81
N ALA A 65 -0.73 -4.77 3.10
CA ALA A 65 -1.10 -3.75 2.13
C ALA A 65 -0.19 -3.78 0.89
N ARG A 66 1.11 -3.97 1.09
CA ARG A 66 2.10 -4.11 0.01
C ARG A 66 1.81 -5.34 -0.86
N GLU A 67 1.58 -6.50 -0.24
CA GLU A 67 1.31 -7.75 -0.96
C GLU A 67 0.02 -7.66 -1.78
N GLN A 68 -1.05 -7.08 -1.23
CA GLN A 68 -2.30 -6.88 -1.94
C GLN A 68 -2.14 -5.96 -3.16
N LEU A 69 -1.41 -4.85 -2.98
CA LEU A 69 -1.11 -3.93 -4.09
C LEU A 69 -0.29 -4.64 -5.19
N GLN A 70 0.74 -5.40 -4.81
CA GLN A 70 1.57 -6.15 -5.76
C GLN A 70 0.78 -7.23 -6.50
N GLN A 71 -0.14 -7.93 -5.83
CA GLN A 71 -1.01 -8.91 -6.49
C GLN A 71 -1.91 -8.26 -7.54
N GLU A 72 -2.46 -7.07 -7.25
CA GLU A 72 -3.26 -6.32 -8.22
C GLU A 72 -2.45 -5.89 -9.44
N ILE A 73 -1.26 -5.36 -9.23
CA ILE A 73 -0.34 -4.94 -10.29
C ILE A 73 -0.02 -6.13 -11.21
N LYS A 74 0.32 -7.28 -10.62
CA LYS A 74 0.58 -8.53 -11.36
C LYS A 74 -0.65 -9.00 -12.14
N ARG A 75 -1.85 -8.95 -11.56
CA ARG A 75 -3.11 -9.31 -12.25
C ARG A 75 -3.40 -8.43 -13.45
N ASN A 76 -2.96 -7.17 -13.42
CA ASN A 76 -3.09 -6.23 -14.52
C ASN A 76 -1.96 -6.37 -15.57
N GLY A 77 -1.06 -7.36 -15.43
CA GLY A 77 0.01 -7.62 -16.39
C GLY A 77 1.27 -6.77 -16.21
N TYR A 78 1.38 -6.02 -15.11
CA TYR A 78 2.56 -5.20 -14.82
C TYR A 78 3.51 -5.90 -13.85
N ASN A 79 4.80 -5.69 -14.03
CA ASN A 79 5.88 -6.33 -13.26
C ASN A 79 6.72 -5.35 -12.43
N ILE A 80 6.70 -4.05 -12.76
CA ILE A 80 7.52 -3.02 -12.11
C ILE A 80 6.64 -1.83 -11.72
N LEU A 81 6.92 -1.25 -10.56
CA LEU A 81 6.38 0.04 -10.14
C LEU A 81 7.40 1.12 -10.48
N LEU A 82 7.00 2.10 -11.29
CA LEU A 82 7.79 3.29 -11.55
C LEU A 82 7.47 4.33 -10.47
N SER A 83 8.51 4.90 -9.86
CA SER A 83 8.35 6.11 -9.05
C SER A 83 8.65 7.28 -9.96
N GLU A 84 7.65 8.12 -10.23
CA GLU A 84 7.91 9.42 -10.85
C GLU A 84 8.70 10.28 -9.85
N ARG A 85 9.79 10.92 -10.31
CA ARG A 85 10.56 11.90 -9.54
C ARG A 85 9.88 13.27 -9.59
#